data_AF-A0A970DDI3-F1
#
_entry.id   AF-A0A970DDI3-F1
#
_cell.length_a   1.000
_cell.length_b   1.000
_cell.length_c   1.000
_cell.angle_alpha   90.00
_cell.angle_beta   90.00
_cell.angle_gamma   90.00
#
_symmetry.space_group_name_H-M   'P 1'
#
loop_
_entity.id
_entity.type
_entity.pdbx_description
1 polymer ?
#
loop_
_entity_poly.entity_id
_entity_poly.type
_entity_poly.pdbx_seq_one_letter_code
_entity_poly.pdbx_strand_id
1 'polypeptide(L)'
;MYKFWRAFLLAKKQWKRHLIAGISLICDTASLILVPLILKNLFDVFSAALPRETILREINRGVLYVILLAFLRSVITYLGMYFQEATGNYISHDLRQLLFGKILRFPFKFFDTRKTGDLMSVLTRDVDANFSGWL
;
A
#
# COMPACT_ATOMS: atom_id res chain seq x y z
N MET A 1 26.09 5.13 -7.52
CA MET A 1 25.06 4.79 -8.54
C MET A 1 24.79 3.28 -8.72
N TYR A 2 25.78 2.39 -8.81
CA TYR A 2 25.56 0.94 -9.06
C TYR A 2 24.80 0.15 -7.98
N LYS A 3 24.76 0.63 -6.72
CA LYS A 3 24.10 -0.08 -5.61
C LYS A 3 22.56 -0.06 -5.72
N PHE A 4 21.98 1.03 -6.22
CA PHE A 4 20.53 1.18 -6.41
C PHE A 4 19.98 0.25 -7.50
N TRP A 5 20.77 -0.01 -8.55
CA TRP A 5 20.36 -0.88 -9.66
C TRP A 5 20.15 -2.34 -9.24
N ARG A 6 20.98 -2.83 -8.31
CA ARG A 6 20.85 -4.18 -7.75
C ARG A 6 19.64 -4.33 -6.83
N ALA A 7 19.35 -3.30 -6.04
CA ALA A 7 18.13 -3.24 -5.22
C ALA A 7 16.87 -3.20 -6.11
N PHE A 8 16.91 -2.43 -7.21
CA PHE A 8 15.82 -2.36 -8.18
C PHE A 8 15.58 -3.69 -8.92
N LEU A 9 16.63 -4.46 -9.22
CA LEU A 9 16.52 -5.79 -9.85
C LEU A 9 15.86 -6.84 -8.95
N LEU A 10 16.00 -6.75 -7.62
CA LEU A 10 15.27 -7.60 -6.66
C LEU A 10 13.77 -7.24 -6.64
N ALA A 11 13.45 -5.94 -6.65
CA ALA A 11 12.07 -5.45 -6.74
C ALA A 11 11.39 -5.82 -8.08
N LYS A 12 12.16 -5.90 -9.18
CA LYS A 12 11.65 -6.24 -10.52
C LYS A 12 10.96 -7.61 -10.58
N LYS A 13 11.35 -8.56 -9.72
CA LYS A 13 10.74 -9.89 -9.63
C LYS A 13 9.26 -9.84 -9.17
N GLN A 14 8.82 -8.75 -8.53
CA GLN A 14 7.47 -8.59 -7.97
C GLN A 14 6.62 -7.51 -8.69
N TRP A 15 7.03 -7.04 -9.87
CA TRP A 15 6.36 -6.00 -10.67
C TRP A 15 4.84 -6.17 -10.81
N LYS A 16 4.35 -7.41 -10.98
CA LYS A 16 2.92 -7.69 -11.18
C LYS A 16 2.06 -7.36 -9.95
N ARG A 17 2.61 -7.54 -8.74
CA ARG A 17 1.93 -7.19 -7.47
C ARG A 17 1.95 -5.68 -7.23
N HIS A 18 3.04 -5.00 -7.59
CA HIS A 18 3.11 -3.53 -7.54
C HIS A 18 2.15 -2.84 -8.52
N LEU A 19 1.91 -3.41 -9.70
CA LEU A 19 0.91 -2.87 -10.62
C LEU A 19 -0.50 -2.88 -10.01
N ILE A 20 -0.87 -3.96 -9.32
CA ILE A 20 -2.19 -4.06 -8.66
C ILE A 20 -2.31 -3.02 -7.54
N ALA A 21 -1.27 -2.83 -6.73
CA ALA A 21 -1.23 -1.80 -5.70
C ALA A 21 -1.26 -0.37 -6.28
N GLY A 22 -0.62 -0.16 -7.43
CA GLY A 22 -0.67 1.11 -8.16
C GLY A 22 -2.07 1.41 -8.69
N ILE A 23 -2.75 0.40 -9.26
CA ILE A 23 -4.13 0.52 -9.74
C ILE A 23 -5.09 0.83 -8.57
N SER A 24 -4.94 0.16 -7.42
CA SER A 24 -5.77 0.45 -6.24
C SER A 24 -5.59 1.88 -5.74
N LEU A 25 -4.36 2.40 -5.74
CA LEU A 25 -4.05 3.78 -5.35
C LEU A 25 -4.72 4.82 -6.26
N ILE A 26 -4.67 4.59 -7.57
CA ILE A 26 -5.34 5.47 -8.54
C ILE A 26 -6.85 5.43 -8.32
N CYS A 27 -7.41 4.25 -8.09
CA CYS A 27 -8.85 4.08 -7.86
C CYS A 27 -9.32 4.72 -6.54
N ASP A 28 -8.51 4.63 -5.48
CA ASP A 28 -8.76 5.27 -4.18
C ASP A 28 -8.71 6.81 -4.30
N THR A 29 -7.73 7.33 -5.05
CA THR A 29 -7.60 8.76 -5.33
C THR A 29 -8.78 9.27 -6.16
N ALA A 30 -9.20 8.54 -7.19
CA ALA A 30 -10.37 8.89 -7.99
C ALA A 30 -11.66 8.90 -7.14
N SER A 31 -11.77 7.99 -6.17
CA SER A 31 -12.91 7.92 -5.26
C SER A 31 -13.01 9.16 -4.35
N LEU A 32 -11.92 9.88 -4.09
CA LEU A 32 -11.97 11.15 -3.34
C LEU A 32 -12.69 12.26 -4.12
N ILE A 33 -12.66 12.22 -5.45
CA ILE A 33 -13.31 13.20 -6.33
C ILE A 33 -14.79 12.83 -6.57
N LEU A 34 -15.11 11.53 -6.59
CA LEU A 34 -16.48 11.04 -6.79
C LEU A 34 -17.45 11.43 -5.67
N VAL A 35 -17.01 11.38 -4.41
CA VAL A 35 -17.86 11.73 -3.24
C VAL A 35 -18.42 13.16 -3.31
N PRO A 36 -17.61 14.22 -3.49
CA PRO A 36 -18.13 15.59 -3.59
C PRO A 36 -18.96 15.83 -4.86
N LEU A 37 -18.70 15.12 -5.95
CA LEU A 37 -19.54 15.18 -7.16
C LEU A 37 -20.95 14.65 -6.91
N ILE A 38 -21.08 13.55 -6.17
CA ILE A 38 -22.39 12.99 -5.82
C ILE A 38 -23.13 13.94 -4.87
N LEU A 39 -22.42 14.51 -3.88
CA LEU A 39 -23.00 15.49 -2.97
C LEU A 39 -23.48 16.74 -3.71
N LYS A 40 -22.70 17.22 -4.70
CA LYS A 40 -23.10 18.33 -5.58
C LYS A 40 -24.38 18.01 -6.35
N ASN A 41 -24.46 16.83 -6.98
CA ASN A 41 -25.65 16.43 -7.73
C ASN A 41 -26.89 16.33 -6.82
N LEU A 42 -26.73 15.85 -5.58
CA LEU A 42 -27.82 15.85 -4.60
C LEU A 42 -28.27 17.27 -4.28
N PHE A 43 -27.33 18.18 -4.04
CA PHE A 43 -27.62 19.58 -3.73
C PHE A 43 -28.32 20.31 -4.90
N ASP A 44 -27.95 20.01 -6.15
CA ASP A 44 -28.59 20.56 -7.35
C ASP A 44 -30.04 20.09 -7.51
N VAL A 45 -30.36 18.84 -7.16
CA VAL A 45 -31.76 18.34 -7.14
C VAL A 45 -32.58 19.03 -6.04
N PHE A 46 -31.98 19.31 -4.89
CA PHE A 46 -32.63 20.06 -3.81
C PHE A 46 -32.89 21.52 -4.19
N SER A 47 -31.96 22.17 -4.91
CA SER A 47 -32.09 23.58 -5.30
C SER A 47 -33.07 23.81 -6.47
N ALA A 48 -33.30 22.79 -7.30
CA ALA A 48 -34.22 22.85 -8.44
C ALA A 48 -35.72 22.89 -8.06
N ALA A 49 -36.07 22.88 -6.77
CA ALA A 49 -37.45 22.98 -6.26
C ALA A 49 -38.46 22.02 -6.94
N LEU A 50 -38.02 20.78 -7.18
CA LEU A 50 -38.82 19.73 -7.81
C LEU A 50 -39.94 19.20 -6.89
N PRO A 51 -40.96 18.50 -7.44
CA PRO A 51 -41.98 17.83 -6.63
C PRO A 51 -41.36 16.86 -5.62
N ARG A 52 -41.96 16.77 -4.43
CA ARG A 52 -41.44 16.00 -3.28
C ARG A 52 -41.16 14.54 -3.62
N GLU A 53 -42.01 13.95 -4.46
CA GLU A 53 -41.91 12.55 -4.93
C GLU A 53 -40.63 12.31 -5.74
N THR A 54 -40.26 13.27 -6.59
CA THR A 54 -39.08 13.18 -7.45
C THR A 54 -37.80 13.33 -6.63
N ILE A 55 -37.81 14.25 -5.65
CA ILE A 55 -36.69 14.48 -4.73
C ILE A 55 -36.38 13.20 -3.93
N LEU A 56 -37.40 12.56 -3.34
CA LEU A 56 -37.21 11.33 -2.56
C LEU A 56 -36.63 10.18 -3.40
N ARG A 57 -37.03 10.08 -4.67
CA ARG A 57 -36.54 9.03 -5.58
C ARG A 57 -35.07 9.24 -5.95
N GLU A 58 -34.67 10.48 -6.24
CA GLU A 58 -33.29 10.82 -6.58
C GLU A 58 -32.34 10.72 -5.37
N ILE A 59 -32.80 11.11 -4.17
CA ILE A 59 -32.04 10.88 -2.93
C ILE A 59 -31.81 9.40 -2.68
N ASN A 60 -32.86 8.57 -2.78
CA ASN A 60 -32.74 7.13 -2.53
C ASN A 60 -31.75 6.47 -3.52
N ARG A 61 -31.79 6.87 -4.80
CA ARG A 61 -30.79 6.45 -5.79
C ARG A 61 -29.39 6.92 -5.42
N GLY A 62 -29.22 8.19 -5.08
CA GLY A 62 -27.92 8.75 -4.71
C GLY A 62 -27.30 8.06 -3.49
N VAL A 63 -28.09 7.81 -2.44
CA VAL A 63 -27.67 7.06 -1.25
C VAL A 63 -27.21 5.66 -1.61
N LEU A 64 -27.96 4.95 -2.46
CA LEU A 64 -27.60 3.60 -2.92
C LEU A 64 -26.28 3.61 -3.71
N TYR A 65 -26.07 4.61 -4.58
CA TYR A 65 -24.79 4.78 -5.29
C TYR A 65 -23.62 5.07 -4.33
N VAL A 66 -23.82 5.92 -3.32
CA VAL A 66 -22.78 6.21 -2.32
C VAL A 66 -22.41 4.96 -1.54
N ILE A 67 -23.40 4.18 -1.09
CA ILE A 67 -23.16 2.93 -0.37
C ILE A 67 -22.39 1.94 -1.24
N LEU A 68 -22.81 1.77 -2.50
CA LEU A 68 -22.14 0.87 -3.44
C LEU A 68 -20.69 1.29 -3.70
N LEU A 69 -20.44 2.58 -3.92
CA LEU A 69 -19.10 3.13 -4.12
C LEU A 69 -18.23 3.01 -2.88
N ALA A 70 -18.79 3.26 -1.69
CA ALA A 70 -18.06 3.11 -0.42
C ALA A 70 -17.65 1.66 -0.19
N PHE A 71 -18.54 0.71 -0.48
CA PHE A 71 -18.24 -0.72 -0.39
C PHE A 71 -17.14 -1.12 -1.39
N LEU A 72 -17.28 -0.73 -2.66
CA LEU A 72 -16.29 -1.03 -3.70
C LEU A 72 -14.92 -0.43 -3.38
N ARG A 73 -14.90 0.83 -2.93
CA ARG A 73 -13.69 1.51 -2.47
C ARG A 73 -13.03 0.72 -1.33
N SER A 74 -13.79 0.36 -0.30
CA SER A 74 -13.27 -0.39 0.85
C SER A 74 -12.58 -1.69 0.42
N VAL A 75 -13.21 -2.45 -0.50
CA VAL A 75 -12.62 -3.69 -1.04
C VAL A 75 -11.30 -3.42 -1.79
N ILE A 76 -11.29 -2.40 -2.66
CA ILE A 76 -10.11 -2.06 -3.46
C ILE A 76 -8.96 -1.58 -2.57
N THR A 77 -9.24 -0.69 -1.61
CA THR A 77 -8.25 -0.15 -0.68
C THR A 77 -7.70 -1.26 0.20
N TYR A 78 -8.56 -2.16 0.71
CA TYR A 78 -8.13 -3.31 1.51
C TYR A 78 -7.19 -4.24 0.73
N LEU A 79 -7.55 -4.58 -0.52
CA LEU A 79 -6.68 -5.38 -1.39
C LEU A 79 -5.33 -4.67 -1.63
N GLY A 80 -5.35 -3.37 -1.90
CA GLY A 80 -4.15 -2.56 -2.08
C GLY A 80 -3.22 -2.59 -0.87
N MET A 81 -3.78 -2.40 0.34
CA MET A 81 -3.04 -2.48 1.60
C MET A 81 -2.45 -3.87 1.82
N TYR A 82 -3.24 -4.93 1.62
CA TYR A 82 -2.76 -6.30 1.76
C TYR A 82 -1.58 -6.60 0.83
N PHE A 83 -1.65 -6.17 -0.44
CA PHE A 83 -0.55 -6.38 -1.39
C PHE A 83 0.70 -5.54 -1.04
N GLN A 84 0.53 -4.31 -0.53
CA GLN A 84 1.65 -3.50 -0.04
C GLN A 84 2.36 -4.16 1.13
N GLU A 85 1.60 -4.58 2.14
CA GLU A 85 2.15 -5.18 3.36
C GLU A 85 2.82 -6.53 3.08
N ALA A 86 2.17 -7.39 2.29
CA ALA A 86 2.75 -8.65 1.85
C ALA A 86 4.08 -8.42 1.10
N THR A 87 4.12 -7.44 0.19
CA THR A 87 5.33 -7.16 -0.59
C THR A 87 6.48 -6.66 0.28
N GLY A 88 6.18 -5.80 1.26
CA GLY A 88 7.17 -5.37 2.26
C GLY A 88 7.79 -6.54 3.01
N ASN A 89 6.95 -7.44 3.53
CA ASN A 89 7.40 -8.63 4.24
C ASN A 89 8.27 -9.55 3.36
N TYR A 90 7.90 -9.75 2.09
CA TYR A 90 8.71 -10.53 1.15
C TYR A 90 10.08 -9.91 0.88
N ILE A 91 10.15 -8.59 0.69
CA ILE A 91 11.41 -7.88 0.46
C ILE A 91 12.30 -7.97 1.69
N SER A 92 11.76 -7.77 2.89
CA SER A 92 12.51 -7.88 4.15
C SER A 92 13.05 -9.30 4.36
N HIS A 93 12.27 -10.33 4.04
CA HIS A 93 12.71 -11.72 4.12
C HIS A 93 13.89 -12.01 3.18
N ASP A 94 13.78 -11.62 1.91
CA ASP A 94 14.82 -11.85 0.89
C ASP A 94 16.11 -11.08 1.22
N LEU A 95 15.96 -9.85 1.71
CA LEU A 95 17.08 -9.03 2.18
C LEU A 95 17.80 -9.68 3.37
N ARG A 96 17.05 -10.18 4.34
CA ARG A 96 17.58 -10.91 5.49
C ARG A 96 18.38 -12.12 5.01
N GLN A 97 17.84 -12.94 4.10
CA GLN A 97 18.54 -14.11 3.55
C GLN A 97 19.85 -13.75 2.82
N LEU A 98 19.84 -12.69 2.00
CA LEU A 98 21.04 -12.20 1.30
C LEU A 98 22.12 -11.70 2.27
N LEU A 99 21.72 -10.98 3.32
CA LEU A 99 22.64 -10.47 4.33
C LEU A 99 23.25 -11.61 5.15
N PHE A 100 22.44 -12.57 5.59
CA PHE A 100 22.92 -13.78 6.28
C PHE A 100 23.96 -14.53 5.44
N GLY A 101 23.67 -14.79 4.15
CA GLY A 101 24.60 -15.50 3.27
C GLY A 101 25.93 -14.76 3.06
N LYS A 102 25.93 -13.43 3.15
CA LYS A 102 27.14 -12.62 3.00
C LYS A 102 27.98 -12.57 4.27
N ILE A 103 27.33 -12.52 5.44
CA ILE A 103 28.02 -12.50 6.75
C ILE A 103 28.73 -13.83 6.99
N LEU A 104 28.08 -14.96 6.65
CA LEU A 104 28.67 -16.30 6.81
C LEU A 104 29.94 -16.54 5.96
N ARG A 105 30.24 -15.67 4.99
CA ARG A 105 31.46 -15.75 4.16
C ARG A 105 32.62 -14.89 4.68
N PHE A 106 32.45 -14.14 5.77
CA PHE A 106 33.54 -13.32 6.32
C PHE A 106 34.59 -14.18 7.06
N PRO A 107 35.88 -13.81 7.01
CA PRO A 107 36.93 -14.53 7.72
C PRO A 107 36.73 -14.48 9.24
N PHE A 108 37.06 -15.57 9.94
CA PHE A 108 36.87 -15.75 11.39
C PHE A 108 37.38 -14.59 12.26
N LYS A 109 38.43 -13.89 11.83
CA LYS A 109 38.99 -12.71 12.52
C LYS A 109 37.98 -11.54 12.66
N PHE A 110 36.96 -11.49 11.81
CA PHE A 110 35.87 -10.51 11.88
C PHE A 110 34.87 -10.82 13.02
N PHE A 111 34.74 -12.10 13.39
CA PHE A 111 33.83 -12.55 14.45
C PHE A 111 34.47 -12.49 15.85
N ASP A 112 35.80 -12.42 15.95
CA ASP A 112 36.51 -12.24 17.23
C ASP A 112 36.37 -10.83 17.82
N THR A 113 36.05 -9.83 17.00
CA THR A 113 36.00 -8.42 17.43
C THR A 113 34.59 -7.92 17.77
N ARG A 114 33.53 -8.68 17.45
CA ARG A 114 32.12 -8.32 17.71
C ARG A 114 31.28 -9.57 18.00
N LYS A 115 30.45 -9.53 19.05
CA LYS A 115 29.51 -10.63 19.37
C LYS A 115 28.55 -10.86 18.19
N THR A 116 28.52 -12.07 17.63
CA THR A 116 27.66 -12.46 16.49
C THR A 116 26.17 -12.17 16.71
N GLY A 117 25.70 -12.26 17.96
CA GLY A 117 24.30 -11.93 18.31
C GLY A 117 23.95 -10.45 18.18
N ASP A 118 24.91 -9.56 18.41
CA ASP A 118 24.71 -8.12 18.32
C ASP A 118 24.63 -7.67 16.85
N LEU A 119 25.46 -8.28 16.00
CA LEU A 119 25.40 -8.10 14.53
C LEU A 119 24.04 -8.50 13.98
N MET A 120 23.49 -9.67 14.37
CA MET A 120 22.18 -10.10 13.87
C MET A 120 21.02 -9.26 14.37
N SER A 121 21.10 -8.74 15.59
CA SER A 121 20.11 -7.79 16.12
C SER A 121 20.13 -6.49 15.32
N VAL A 122 21.30 -5.93 15.05
CA VAL A 122 21.45 -4.70 14.24
C VAL A 122 20.95 -4.90 12.82
N LEU A 123 21.29 -6.02 12.17
CA LEU A 123 20.83 -6.31 10.81
C LEU A 123 19.33 -6.50 10.72
N THR A 124 18.74 -7.23 11.66
CA THR A 124 17.29 -7.43 11.71
C THR A 124 16.59 -6.09 11.95
N ARG A 125 17.12 -5.29 12.89
CA ARG A 125 16.60 -3.96 13.21
C ARG A 125 16.74 -2.98 12.04
N ASP A 126 17.82 -3.00 11.29
CA ASP A 126 18.02 -2.11 10.14
C ASP A 126 17.12 -2.50 8.95
N VAL A 127 16.88 -3.80 8.75
CA VAL A 127 15.92 -4.30 7.75
C VAL A 127 14.48 -3.92 8.12
N ASP A 128 14.12 -4.10 9.39
CA ASP A 128 12.77 -3.81 9.87
C ASP A 128 12.54 -2.28 10.00
N ALA A 129 13.56 -1.49 10.37
CA ALA A 129 13.48 -0.03 10.47
C ALA A 129 13.24 0.65 9.11
N ASN A 130 13.80 0.08 8.04
CA ASN A 130 13.56 0.59 6.68
C ASN A 130 12.12 0.31 6.20
N PHE A 131 11.42 -0.62 6.85
CA PHE A 131 10.01 -0.92 6.62
C PHE A 131 9.09 -0.10 7.53
N SER A 132 9.46 0.10 8.81
CA SER A 132 8.65 0.83 9.79
C SER A 132 8.67 2.35 9.62
N GLY A 133 9.61 2.92 8.86
CA GLY A 133 9.71 4.37 8.64
C GLY A 133 8.64 4.98 7.73
N TRP A 134 7.67 4.18 7.25
CA TRP A 134 6.60 4.59 6.34
C TRP A 134 5.19 4.55 6.98
N LEU A 135 5.11 4.37 8.30
CA LEU A 135 3.93 4.59 9.14
C LEU A 135 4.26 5.66 10.18
#